data_AF-A0AAU4U791-F1
#
_entry.id   AF-A0AAU4U791-F1
#
_cell.length_a   1.000
_cell.length_b   1.000
_cell.length_c   1.000
_cell.angle_alpha   90.00
_cell.angle_beta   90.00
_cell.angle_gamma   90.00
#
_symmetry.space_group_name_H-M   'P 1'
#
loop_
_entity.id
_entity.type
_entity.pdbx_description
1 polymer ?
#
loop_
_entity_poly.entity_id
_entity_poly.type
_entity_poly.pdbx_seq_one_letter_code
_entity_poly.pdbx_strand_id
1 'polypeptide(L)'
;MATGEAIRAILEDTWWDEAVRQSEELTRTAEVRYPNAVGRLGALLQAWAVGFAGVRSDVLSPRLAVSRRGLRADEAAGFLAALDARVLHVDSAGFVVPQAFRSKASGGRYALFSRNGSGMALNLEYLIQMAAAAELFVDHGVAGTDICFEQGEFDAVVEEGGVPVLAMEAKARTQGTDGLLELLNSLLRLGVNPQASVKDNHRRKYASLLDMTAQGPVVLWLVADGARWAFDASMVAGTLRLTPRTTASRHQAVPILPILEPHRRTIT
;
A
#
# COMPACT_ATOMS: atom_id res chain seq x y z
N MET A 1 -16.18 -16.62 -2.92
CA MET A 1 -16.18 -17.11 -4.31
C MET A 1 -16.81 -16.09 -5.26
N ALA A 2 -18.01 -15.56 -4.96
CA ALA A 2 -18.70 -14.57 -5.80
C ALA A 2 -17.88 -13.31 -6.22
N THR A 3 -17.07 -12.70 -5.33
CA THR A 3 -16.30 -11.48 -5.67
C THR A 3 -15.25 -11.72 -6.75
N GLY A 4 -14.59 -12.89 -6.76
CA GLY A 4 -13.58 -13.21 -7.75
C GLY A 4 -14.18 -13.45 -9.13
N GLU A 5 -15.30 -14.17 -9.20
CA GLU A 5 -16.04 -14.41 -10.45
C GLU A 5 -16.55 -13.10 -11.07
N ALA A 6 -17.06 -12.18 -10.26
CA ALA A 6 -17.51 -10.86 -10.72
C ALA A 6 -16.37 -10.03 -11.33
N ILE A 7 -15.18 -10.07 -10.71
CA ILE A 7 -14.00 -9.37 -11.24
C ILE A 7 -13.53 -10.02 -12.54
N ARG A 8 -13.48 -11.36 -12.63
CA ARG A 8 -13.12 -12.08 -13.86
C ARG A 8 -14.04 -11.73 -15.03
N ALA A 9 -15.34 -11.59 -14.77
CA ALA A 9 -16.30 -11.20 -15.80
C ALA A 9 -16.05 -9.78 -16.36
N ILE A 10 -15.40 -8.90 -15.58
CA ILE A 10 -15.14 -7.51 -15.97
C ILE A 10 -13.72 -7.33 -16.54
N LEU A 11 -12.72 -7.95 -15.92
CA LEU A 11 -11.30 -7.78 -16.26
C LEU A 11 -10.72 -8.91 -17.13
N GLU A 12 -11.55 -9.89 -17.49
CA GLU A 12 -11.19 -11.08 -18.26
C GLU A 12 -10.29 -12.08 -17.50
N ASP A 13 -10.27 -13.33 -17.96
CA ASP A 13 -9.49 -14.40 -17.34
C ASP A 13 -7.96 -14.16 -17.46
N THR A 14 -7.53 -13.48 -18.53
CA THR A 14 -6.12 -13.17 -18.78
C THR A 14 -5.52 -12.30 -17.68
N TRP A 15 -6.25 -11.28 -17.19
CA TRP A 15 -5.82 -10.47 -16.06
C TRP A 15 -5.75 -11.30 -14.77
N TRP A 16 -6.73 -12.17 -14.54
CA TRP A 16 -6.78 -12.98 -13.33
C TRP A 16 -5.61 -13.94 -13.24
N ASP A 17 -5.30 -14.65 -14.34
CA ASP A 17 -4.18 -15.58 -14.40
C ASP A 17 -2.85 -14.87 -14.18
N GLU A 18 -2.69 -13.66 -14.74
CA GLU A 18 -1.52 -12.81 -14.50
C GLU A 18 -1.42 -12.36 -13.05
N ALA A 19 -2.53 -11.96 -12.42
CA ALA A 19 -2.56 -11.56 -11.01
C ALA A 19 -2.16 -12.71 -10.07
N VAL A 20 -2.59 -13.94 -10.38
CA VAL A 20 -2.17 -15.15 -9.64
C VAL A 20 -0.68 -15.41 -9.85
N ARG A 21 -0.20 -15.38 -11.10
CA ARG A 21 1.23 -15.58 -11.43
C ARG A 21 2.13 -14.55 -10.76
N GLN A 22 1.72 -13.28 -10.72
CA GLN A 22 2.44 -12.20 -10.05
C GLN A 22 2.62 -12.51 -8.56
N SER A 23 1.61 -13.08 -7.91
CA SER A 23 1.66 -13.41 -6.48
C SER A 23 2.73 -14.44 -6.12
N GLU A 24 2.84 -15.49 -6.93
CA GLU A 24 3.87 -16.52 -6.78
C GLU A 24 5.28 -15.95 -7.02
N GLU A 25 5.42 -15.09 -8.02
CA GLU A 25 6.71 -14.44 -8.35
C GLU A 25 7.17 -13.49 -7.24
N LEU A 26 6.26 -12.67 -6.70
CA LEU A 26 6.58 -11.73 -5.62
C LEU A 26 7.00 -12.48 -4.36
N THR A 27 6.27 -13.54 -4.00
CA THR A 27 6.62 -14.39 -2.86
C THR A 27 8.01 -15.00 -3.03
N ARG A 28 8.31 -15.53 -4.23
CA ARG A 28 9.62 -16.11 -4.53
C ARG A 28 10.74 -15.07 -4.48
N THR A 29 10.51 -13.90 -5.08
CA THR A 29 11.47 -12.79 -5.12
C THR A 29 11.75 -12.27 -3.72
N ALA A 30 10.73 -12.15 -2.86
CA ALA A 30 10.87 -11.75 -1.47
C ALA A 30 11.78 -12.71 -0.69
N GLU A 31 11.58 -14.02 -0.83
CA GLU A 31 12.42 -15.03 -0.16
C GLU A 31 13.87 -15.02 -0.65
N VAL A 32 14.09 -14.80 -1.95
CA VAL A 32 15.45 -14.69 -2.52
C VAL A 32 16.14 -13.41 -2.04
N ARG A 33 15.45 -12.26 -2.03
CA ARG A 33 16.02 -10.96 -1.66
C ARG A 33 16.26 -10.86 -0.15
N TYR A 34 15.35 -11.40 0.65
CA TYR A 34 15.42 -11.40 2.12
C TYR A 34 15.10 -12.78 2.70
N PRO A 35 16.07 -13.72 2.66
CA PRO A 35 15.88 -15.05 3.24
C PRO A 35 15.48 -14.96 4.71
N ASN A 36 14.48 -15.75 5.11
CA ASN A 36 13.95 -15.73 6.48
C ASN A 36 13.49 -14.33 6.96
N ALA A 37 12.93 -13.50 6.07
CA ALA A 37 12.42 -12.17 6.40
C ALA A 37 11.44 -12.20 7.58
N VAL A 38 10.53 -13.18 7.61
CA VAL A 38 9.52 -13.32 8.68
C VAL A 38 10.19 -13.53 10.04
N GLY A 39 11.19 -14.41 10.12
CA GLY A 39 11.90 -14.67 11.38
C GLY A 39 12.71 -13.46 11.84
N ARG A 40 13.41 -12.80 10.90
CA ARG A 40 14.19 -11.58 11.19
C ARG A 40 13.31 -10.44 11.70
N LEU A 41 12.22 -10.13 10.98
CA LEU A 41 11.31 -9.08 11.39
C LEU A 41 10.56 -9.45 12.67
N GLY A 42 10.19 -10.72 12.86
CA GLY A 42 9.61 -11.20 14.11
C GLY A 42 10.51 -10.95 15.33
N ALA A 43 11.82 -11.17 15.19
CA ALA A 43 12.78 -10.87 16.27
C ALA A 43 12.87 -9.37 16.56
N LEU A 44 12.90 -8.51 15.53
CA LEU A 44 12.89 -7.06 15.69
C LEU A 44 11.60 -6.56 16.35
N LEU A 45 10.45 -7.05 15.90
CA LEU A 45 9.15 -6.71 16.46
C LEU A 45 9.07 -7.08 17.95
N GLN A 46 9.60 -8.25 18.33
CA GLN A 46 9.64 -8.66 19.72
C GLN A 46 10.58 -7.78 20.56
N ALA A 47 11.73 -7.36 20.00
CA ALA A 47 12.64 -6.43 20.67
C ALA A 47 12.00 -5.04 20.85
N TRP A 48 11.35 -4.50 19.83
CA TRP A 48 10.62 -3.23 19.94
C TRP A 48 9.43 -3.31 20.88
N ALA A 49 8.76 -4.47 20.97
CA ALA A 49 7.68 -4.66 21.93
C ALA A 49 8.15 -4.54 23.39
N VAL A 50 9.39 -4.96 23.69
CA VAL A 50 10.01 -4.73 25.01
C VAL A 50 10.18 -3.24 25.28
N GLY A 51 10.68 -2.47 24.30
CA GLY A 51 10.81 -1.02 24.41
C GLY A 51 9.47 -0.32 24.63
N PHE A 52 8.46 -0.66 23.82
CA PHE A 52 7.10 -0.14 23.93
C PHE A 52 6.49 -0.39 25.32
N ALA A 53 6.60 -1.61 25.84
CA ALA A 53 6.10 -1.94 27.18
C ALA A 53 6.87 -1.18 28.27
N GLY A 54 8.18 -0.96 28.09
CA GLY A 54 9.00 -0.19 29.03
C GLY A 54 8.60 1.29 29.13
N VAL A 55 8.06 1.89 28.06
CA VAL A 55 7.64 3.30 28.05
C VAL A 55 6.15 3.52 28.32
N ARG A 56 5.33 2.46 28.33
CA ARG A 56 3.89 2.53 28.56
C ARG A 56 3.48 1.80 29.82
N SER A 57 3.16 2.56 30.86
CA SER A 57 2.74 2.02 32.17
C SER A 57 1.47 1.16 32.13
N ASP A 58 0.67 1.28 31.07
CA ASP A 58 -0.59 0.55 30.91
C ASP A 58 -0.43 -0.78 30.14
N VAL A 59 0.79 -1.14 29.73
CA VAL A 59 1.15 -2.40 29.07
C VAL A 59 1.90 -3.27 30.08
N LEU A 60 1.29 -4.38 30.51
CA LEU A 60 1.81 -5.20 31.60
C LEU A 60 2.78 -6.31 31.13
N SER A 61 2.85 -6.56 29.82
CA SER A 61 3.66 -7.61 29.22
C SER A 61 4.13 -7.20 27.82
N PRO A 62 5.40 -7.45 27.46
CA PRO A 62 5.91 -7.23 26.10
C PRO A 62 5.49 -8.35 25.13
N ARG A 63 4.58 -9.25 25.54
CA ARG A 63 4.11 -10.35 24.70
C ARG A 63 3.27 -9.79 23.55
N LEU A 64 3.75 -10.03 22.33
CA LEU A 64 3.01 -9.70 21.13
C LEU A 64 1.93 -10.75 20.85
N ALA A 65 0.69 -10.29 20.71
CA ALA A 65 -0.41 -11.11 20.22
C ALA A 65 -0.16 -11.38 18.73
N VAL A 66 0.05 -12.65 18.41
CA VAL A 66 0.20 -13.08 17.01
C VAL A 66 -1.17 -12.98 16.35
N SER A 67 -1.27 -12.17 15.31
CA SER A 67 -2.44 -12.15 14.44
C SER A 67 -2.70 -13.55 13.88
N ARG A 68 -3.97 -13.97 13.76
CA ARG A 68 -4.33 -15.27 13.17
C ARG A 68 -3.75 -15.48 11.76
N ARG A 69 -3.53 -14.39 11.02
CA ARG A 69 -2.93 -14.43 9.68
C ARG A 69 -1.42 -14.64 9.73
N GLY A 70 -0.78 -14.17 10.81
CA GLY A 70 0.67 -14.05 10.92
C GLY A 70 1.24 -12.93 10.05
N LEU A 71 2.55 -12.75 10.17
CA LEU A 71 3.37 -11.95 9.26
C LEU A 71 3.72 -12.79 8.03
N ARG A 72 3.72 -12.18 6.85
CA ARG A 72 4.00 -12.87 5.59
C ARG A 72 5.32 -12.42 4.99
N ALA A 73 5.89 -13.26 4.13
CA ALA A 73 7.27 -13.10 3.65
C ALA A 73 7.47 -11.80 2.87
N ASP A 74 6.52 -11.47 2.00
CA ASP A 74 6.57 -10.29 1.16
C ASP A 74 6.49 -8.99 1.97
N GLU A 75 5.53 -8.89 2.89
CA GLU A 75 5.41 -7.74 3.79
C GLU A 75 6.65 -7.59 4.68
N ALA A 76 7.17 -8.71 5.19
CA ALA A 76 8.36 -8.71 6.04
C ALA A 76 9.60 -8.25 5.25
N ALA A 77 9.78 -8.77 4.04
CA ALA A 77 10.87 -8.40 3.15
C ALA A 77 10.81 -6.91 2.78
N GLY A 78 9.63 -6.42 2.39
CA GLY A 78 9.43 -5.00 2.05
C GLY A 78 9.71 -4.08 3.24
N PHE A 79 9.22 -4.42 4.44
CA PHE A 79 9.47 -3.60 5.63
C PHE A 79 10.95 -3.62 6.04
N LEU A 80 11.62 -4.78 6.01
CA LEU A 80 13.06 -4.86 6.26
C LEU A 80 13.86 -4.06 5.22
N ALA A 81 13.50 -4.14 3.95
CA ALA A 81 14.13 -3.35 2.90
C ALA A 81 14.01 -1.84 3.16
N ALA A 82 12.86 -1.39 3.62
CA ALA A 82 12.62 0.01 3.95
C ALA A 82 13.47 0.49 5.15
N LEU A 83 13.71 -0.37 6.14
CA LEU A 83 14.61 -0.09 7.25
C LEU A 83 16.07 -0.05 6.80
N ASP A 84 16.49 -1.03 6.01
CA ASP A 84 17.86 -1.13 5.49
C ASP A 84 18.20 0.08 4.59
N ALA A 85 17.24 0.55 3.80
CA ALA A 85 17.33 1.76 2.99
C ALA A 85 17.18 3.08 3.79
N ARG A 86 16.95 3.01 5.11
CA ARG A 86 16.70 4.16 6.00
C ARG A 86 15.52 5.04 5.57
N VAL A 87 14.56 4.46 4.85
CA VAL A 87 13.29 5.13 4.49
C VAL A 87 12.36 5.18 5.69
N LEU A 88 12.41 4.17 6.54
CA LEU A 88 11.67 4.08 7.79
C LEU A 88 12.61 3.98 8.98
N HIS A 89 12.16 4.51 10.12
CA HIS A 89 12.78 4.31 11.42
C HIS A 89 11.73 3.81 12.42
N VAL A 90 12.08 2.87 13.29
CA VAL A 90 11.23 2.49 14.42
C VAL A 90 11.89 2.97 15.71
N ASP A 91 11.18 3.82 16.44
CA ASP A 91 11.69 4.39 17.69
C ASP A 91 11.52 3.44 18.88
N SER A 92 12.14 3.81 20.00
CA SER A 92 12.12 3.02 21.23
C SER A 92 10.73 2.87 21.85
N ALA A 93 9.79 3.73 21.46
CA ALA A 93 8.41 3.68 21.91
C ALA A 93 7.52 2.93 20.91
N GLY A 94 8.08 2.18 19.97
CA GLY A 94 7.35 1.31 19.05
C GLY A 94 6.51 2.07 18.03
N PHE A 95 6.91 3.29 17.68
CA PHE A 95 6.34 4.01 16.56
C PHE A 95 7.26 3.92 15.35
N VAL A 96 6.67 3.75 14.18
CA VAL A 96 7.37 3.85 12.91
C VAL A 96 7.25 5.27 12.36
N VAL A 97 8.35 5.81 11.86
CA VAL A 97 8.50 7.19 11.39
C VAL A 97 9.11 7.16 9.99
N PRO A 98 8.35 7.53 8.95
CA PRO A 98 8.91 7.74 7.63
C PRO A 98 9.91 8.88 7.63
N GLN A 99 11.10 8.64 7.09
CA GLN A 99 12.21 9.59 7.04
C GLN A 99 12.30 10.31 5.68
N ALA A 100 11.86 9.64 4.61
CA ALA A 100 12.03 10.14 3.25
C ALA A 100 10.75 10.76 2.66
N PHE A 101 9.57 10.49 3.23
CA PHE A 101 8.30 10.93 2.66
C PHE A 101 7.99 12.39 2.99
N ARG A 102 7.08 13.00 2.22
CA ARG A 102 6.53 14.32 2.56
C ARG A 102 5.85 14.25 3.92
N SER A 103 6.28 15.11 4.84
CA SER A 103 5.69 15.20 6.18
C SER A 103 4.32 15.87 6.14
N LYS A 104 3.31 15.28 6.78
CA LYS A 104 2.02 15.94 7.03
C LYS A 104 2.14 16.92 8.21
N ALA A 105 1.36 18.00 8.19
CA ALA A 105 1.39 19.05 9.22
C ALA A 105 1.09 18.52 10.64
N SER A 106 0.28 17.48 10.75
CA SER A 106 -0.06 16.82 12.02
C SER A 106 0.98 15.81 12.52
N GLY A 107 2.13 15.70 11.85
CA GLY A 107 3.25 14.81 12.20
C GLY A 107 3.25 13.48 11.44
N GLY A 108 4.34 12.72 11.51
CA GLY A 108 4.57 11.50 10.72
C GLY A 108 5.02 10.31 11.56
N ARG A 109 4.35 10.05 12.68
CA ARG A 109 4.74 9.01 13.65
C ARG A 109 3.57 8.09 13.93
N TYR A 110 3.69 6.81 13.56
CA TYR A 110 2.57 5.87 13.48
C TYR A 110 2.78 4.71 14.45
N ALA A 111 1.75 4.39 15.22
CA ALA A 111 1.84 3.36 16.26
C ALA A 111 1.89 1.97 15.60
N LEU A 112 3.06 1.33 15.63
CA LEU A 112 3.22 -0.04 15.15
C LEU A 112 2.56 -1.03 16.12
N PHE A 113 2.50 -0.66 17.39
CA PHE A 113 1.86 -1.47 18.42
C PHE A 113 0.70 -0.74 19.12
N SER A 114 -0.28 -1.53 19.54
CA SER A 114 -1.37 -1.09 20.41
C SER A 114 -1.48 -2.01 21.62
N ARG A 115 -2.10 -1.54 22.70
CA ARG A 115 -2.39 -2.37 23.87
C ARG A 115 -3.44 -3.42 23.50
N ASN A 116 -3.23 -4.66 23.93
CA ASN A 116 -4.18 -5.76 23.77
C ASN A 116 -4.24 -6.63 25.04
N GLY A 117 -5.27 -6.46 25.86
CA GLY A 117 -5.36 -7.09 27.17
C GLY A 117 -4.21 -6.64 28.08
N SER A 118 -3.44 -7.61 28.58
CA SER A 118 -2.20 -7.37 29.33
C SER A 118 -0.96 -7.22 28.43
N GLY A 119 -1.05 -7.58 27.16
CA GLY A 119 0.03 -7.53 26.19
C GLY A 119 -0.19 -6.48 25.11
N MET A 120 0.30 -6.78 23.91
CA MET A 120 0.29 -5.86 22.78
C MET A 120 -0.23 -6.53 21.51
N ALA A 121 -0.74 -5.76 20.56
CA ALA A 121 -1.04 -6.20 19.21
C ALA A 121 -0.19 -5.42 18.20
N LEU A 122 0.21 -6.10 17.13
CA LEU A 122 0.86 -5.48 15.97
C LEU A 122 -0.21 -4.90 15.05
N ASN A 123 -0.03 -3.65 14.63
CA ASN A 123 -0.78 -3.10 13.53
C ASN A 123 -0.18 -3.58 12.19
N LEU A 124 -0.71 -4.69 11.67
CA LEU A 124 -0.25 -5.27 10.40
C LEU A 124 -0.58 -4.38 9.19
N GLU A 125 -1.61 -3.54 9.27
CA GLU A 125 -1.96 -2.62 8.19
C GLU A 125 -0.86 -1.58 8.00
N TYR A 126 -0.34 -0.99 9.08
CA TYR A 126 0.77 -0.05 8.97
C TYR A 126 2.05 -0.68 8.43
N LEU A 127 2.32 -1.94 8.78
CA LEU A 127 3.49 -2.64 8.28
C LEU A 127 3.46 -2.75 6.76
N ILE A 128 2.32 -3.18 6.19
CA ILE A 128 2.20 -3.33 4.75
C ILE A 128 2.09 -1.98 4.02
N GLN A 129 1.33 -1.02 4.56
CA GLN A 129 1.18 0.31 3.96
C GLN A 129 2.53 1.02 3.84
N MET A 130 3.35 0.97 4.89
CA MET A 130 4.66 1.62 4.87
C MET A 130 5.68 0.87 4.01
N ALA A 131 5.65 -0.47 4.01
CA ALA A 131 6.48 -1.25 3.10
C ALA A 131 6.15 -0.92 1.64
N ALA A 132 4.86 -0.84 1.29
CA ALA A 132 4.39 -0.48 -0.05
C ALA A 132 4.78 0.96 -0.43
N ALA A 133 4.59 1.94 0.47
CA ALA A 133 5.01 3.30 0.22
C ALA A 133 6.54 3.43 0.07
N ALA A 134 7.31 2.65 0.84
CA ALA A 134 8.77 2.62 0.71
C ALA A 134 9.21 1.96 -0.61
N GLU A 135 8.46 0.98 -1.13
CA GLU A 135 8.70 0.37 -2.44
C GLU A 135 8.66 1.44 -3.56
N LEU A 136 7.73 2.42 -3.51
CA LEU A 136 7.69 3.56 -4.45
C LEU A 136 9.01 4.32 -4.50
N PHE A 137 9.63 4.53 -3.33
CA PHE A 137 10.90 5.25 -3.23
C PHE A 137 12.08 4.37 -3.66
N VAL A 138 12.21 3.18 -3.06
CA VAL A 138 13.40 2.33 -3.19
C VAL A 138 13.47 1.64 -4.54
N ASP A 139 12.37 1.04 -4.98
CA ASP A 139 12.34 0.17 -6.15
C ASP A 139 11.84 0.92 -7.39
N HIS A 140 11.02 1.96 -7.22
CA HIS A 140 10.44 2.72 -8.34
C HIS A 140 11.00 4.14 -8.50
N GLY A 141 11.92 4.57 -7.63
CA GLY A 141 12.65 5.83 -7.78
C GLY A 141 11.80 7.10 -7.64
N VAL A 142 10.60 6.99 -7.08
CA VAL A 142 9.75 8.16 -6.79
C VAL A 142 10.45 9.03 -5.76
N ALA A 143 10.56 10.33 -6.00
CA ALA A 143 11.14 11.25 -5.04
C ALA A 143 10.30 11.24 -3.76
N GLY A 144 10.96 11.07 -2.61
CA GLY A 144 10.25 10.97 -1.33
C GLY A 144 9.41 12.20 -0.99
N THR A 145 9.83 13.38 -1.46
CA THR A 145 9.08 14.65 -1.35
C THR A 145 7.75 14.65 -2.12
N ASP A 146 7.56 13.71 -3.03
CA ASP A 146 6.35 13.58 -3.84
C ASP A 146 5.40 12.53 -3.26
N ILE A 147 5.88 11.69 -2.32
CA ILE A 147 5.08 10.67 -1.64
C ILE A 147 4.40 11.29 -0.41
N CYS A 148 3.08 11.40 -0.48
CA CYS A 148 2.21 11.87 0.59
C CYS A 148 1.57 10.66 1.29
N PHE A 149 2.10 10.29 2.46
CA PHE A 149 1.62 9.12 3.22
C PHE A 149 0.44 9.47 4.13
N GLU A 150 -0.62 8.64 4.10
CA GLU A 150 -1.93 8.91 4.71
C GLU A 150 -2.52 10.29 4.35
N GLN A 151 -2.51 10.66 3.07
CA GLN A 151 -3.17 11.88 2.61
C GLN A 151 -4.51 11.53 1.95
N GLY A 152 -5.60 12.01 2.57
CA GLY A 152 -6.96 11.81 2.07
C GLY A 152 -7.49 10.40 2.36
N GLU A 153 -8.15 9.79 1.36
CA GLU A 153 -8.79 8.48 1.53
C GLU A 153 -7.87 7.30 1.19
N PHE A 154 -6.64 7.52 0.72
CA PHE A 154 -5.69 6.47 0.31
C PHE A 154 -4.49 6.42 1.26
N ASP A 155 -3.85 5.25 1.34
CA ASP A 155 -2.71 5.02 2.23
C ASP A 155 -1.46 5.81 1.80
N ALA A 156 -1.30 6.03 0.49
CA ALA A 156 -0.35 7.01 -0.03
C ALA A 156 -0.84 7.62 -1.35
N VAL A 157 -0.42 8.85 -1.62
CA VAL A 157 -0.63 9.54 -2.90
C VAL A 157 0.72 10.05 -3.38
N VAL A 158 1.03 9.89 -4.67
CA VAL A 158 2.19 10.55 -5.29
C VAL A 158 1.70 11.75 -6.07
N GLU A 159 2.31 12.90 -5.83
CA GLU A 159 2.00 14.15 -6.51
C GLU A 159 3.18 14.66 -7.32
N GLU A 160 2.95 14.97 -8.60
CA GLU A 160 3.92 15.65 -9.46
C GLU A 160 3.47 17.09 -9.67
N GLY A 161 4.30 18.08 -9.28
CA GLY A 161 3.93 19.49 -9.37
C GLY A 161 2.66 19.87 -8.57
N GLY A 162 2.32 19.09 -7.54
CA GLY A 162 1.09 19.26 -6.74
C GLY A 162 -0.16 18.61 -7.35
N VAL A 163 -0.03 17.88 -8.46
CA VAL A 163 -1.13 17.15 -9.10
C VAL A 163 -0.98 15.65 -8.77
N PRO A 164 -2.04 14.97 -8.29
CA PRO A 164 -1.98 13.53 -8.03
C PRO A 164 -1.75 12.73 -9.32
N VAL A 165 -0.73 11.87 -9.32
CA VAL A 165 -0.40 10.97 -10.43
C VAL A 165 -0.53 9.49 -10.06
N LEU A 166 -0.49 9.17 -8.76
CA LEU A 166 -0.71 7.82 -8.24
C LEU A 166 -1.47 7.87 -6.91
N ALA A 167 -2.41 6.95 -6.73
CA ALA A 167 -3.08 6.65 -5.47
C ALA A 167 -2.82 5.20 -5.09
N MET A 168 -2.29 4.96 -3.89
CA MET A 168 -1.95 3.65 -3.37
C MET A 168 -2.91 3.25 -2.25
N GLU A 169 -3.45 2.04 -2.34
CA GLU A 169 -4.11 1.37 -1.21
C GLU A 169 -3.41 0.06 -0.91
N ALA A 170 -3.06 -0.17 0.35
CA ALA A 170 -2.53 -1.44 0.82
C ALA A 170 -3.54 -2.16 1.75
N LYS A 171 -3.63 -3.49 1.59
CA LYS A 171 -4.43 -4.35 2.47
C LYS A 171 -3.61 -5.54 2.92
N ALA A 172 -3.78 -5.97 4.16
CA ALA A 172 -3.07 -7.15 4.69
C ALA A 172 -3.41 -8.47 3.97
N ARG A 173 -4.35 -8.47 3.02
CA ARG A 173 -4.79 -9.66 2.27
C ARG A 173 -5.45 -9.27 0.95
N THR A 174 -5.34 -10.17 -0.01
CA THR A 174 -6.01 -10.06 -1.31
C THR A 174 -7.50 -10.41 -1.24
N GLN A 175 -7.84 -11.48 -0.51
CA GLN A 175 -9.20 -12.01 -0.38
C GLN A 175 -9.82 -11.70 0.99
N GLY A 176 -11.15 -11.61 1.05
CA GLY A 176 -11.93 -11.40 2.27
C GLY A 176 -12.69 -10.08 2.27
N THR A 177 -13.51 -9.86 3.30
CA THR A 177 -14.39 -8.69 3.40
C THR A 177 -13.64 -7.35 3.44
N ASP A 178 -12.38 -7.35 3.84
CA ASP A 178 -11.50 -6.18 3.85
C ASP A 178 -10.21 -6.46 3.07
N GLY A 179 -10.33 -7.27 2.00
CA GLY A 179 -9.23 -7.54 1.07
C GLY A 179 -9.31 -6.70 -0.19
N LEU A 180 -8.23 -6.69 -0.98
CA LEU A 180 -8.16 -5.94 -2.23
C LEU A 180 -9.28 -6.28 -3.22
N LEU A 181 -9.67 -7.54 -3.34
CA LEU A 181 -10.74 -7.93 -4.28
C LEU A 181 -12.08 -7.29 -3.93
N GLU A 182 -12.39 -7.13 -2.65
CA GLU A 182 -13.65 -6.52 -2.24
C GLU A 182 -13.66 -5.01 -2.54
N LEU A 183 -12.52 -4.35 -2.35
CA LEU A 183 -12.33 -2.96 -2.77
C LEU A 183 -12.41 -2.82 -4.29
N LEU A 184 -11.62 -3.59 -5.05
CA LEU A 184 -11.59 -3.54 -6.50
C LEU A 184 -12.97 -3.79 -7.11
N ASN A 185 -13.69 -4.83 -6.64
CA ASN A 185 -15.06 -5.10 -7.06
C ASN A 185 -16.00 -3.92 -6.78
N SER A 186 -15.86 -3.27 -5.62
CA SER A 186 -16.66 -2.08 -5.29
C SER A 186 -16.37 -0.91 -6.23
N LEU A 187 -15.10 -0.64 -6.53
CA LEU A 187 -14.70 0.43 -7.45
C LEU A 187 -15.19 0.17 -8.87
N LEU A 188 -15.07 -1.07 -9.37
CA LEU A 188 -15.57 -1.46 -10.70
C LEU A 188 -17.10 -1.33 -10.78
N ARG A 189 -17.83 -1.79 -9.75
CA ARG A 189 -19.29 -1.67 -9.68
C ARG A 189 -19.75 -0.22 -9.66
N LEU A 190 -19.07 0.65 -8.91
CA LEU A 190 -19.34 2.09 -8.89
C LEU A 190 -19.01 2.77 -10.23
N GLY A 191 -17.98 2.30 -10.95
CA GLY A 191 -17.65 2.77 -12.30
C GLY A 191 -18.76 2.49 -13.32
N VAL A 192 -19.45 1.36 -13.18
CA VAL A 192 -20.62 0.99 -14.01
C VAL A 192 -21.90 1.67 -13.51
N ASN A 193 -22.13 1.70 -12.21
CA ASN A 193 -23.30 2.29 -11.57
C ASN A 193 -22.90 3.06 -10.29
N PRO A 194 -22.81 4.39 -10.32
CA PRO A 194 -22.44 5.20 -9.14
C PRO A 194 -23.37 5.05 -7.94
N GLN A 195 -24.61 4.58 -8.16
CA GLN A 195 -25.60 4.32 -7.12
C GLN A 195 -25.53 2.88 -6.56
N ALA A 196 -24.58 2.06 -7.00
CA ALA A 196 -24.40 0.72 -6.47
C ALA A 196 -24.22 0.73 -4.95
N SER A 197 -24.87 -0.21 -4.26
CA SER A 197 -24.66 -0.42 -2.82
C SER A 197 -23.30 -1.05 -2.58
N VAL A 198 -22.47 -0.32 -1.82
CA VAL A 198 -21.10 -0.64 -1.43
C VAL A 198 -20.84 -0.05 -0.05
N LYS A 199 -19.74 -0.44 0.60
CA LYS A 199 -19.34 0.10 1.89
C LYS A 199 -19.00 1.59 1.80
N ASP A 200 -19.28 2.34 2.86
CA ASP A 200 -19.04 3.79 2.90
C ASP A 200 -17.57 4.16 2.65
N ASN A 201 -16.62 3.40 3.20
CA ASN A 201 -15.19 3.62 2.96
C ASN A 201 -14.82 3.42 1.48
N HIS A 202 -15.42 2.45 0.79
CA HIS A 202 -15.18 2.23 -0.64
C HIS A 202 -15.79 3.35 -1.47
N ARG A 203 -16.96 3.87 -1.08
CA ARG A 203 -17.58 5.03 -1.71
C ARG A 203 -16.72 6.28 -1.59
N ARG A 204 -16.14 6.54 -0.41
CA ARG A 204 -15.22 7.67 -0.22
C ARG A 204 -13.96 7.55 -1.05
N LYS A 205 -13.33 6.37 -1.11
CA LYS A 205 -12.18 6.11 -1.99
C LYS A 205 -12.52 6.34 -3.47
N TYR A 206 -13.69 5.89 -3.92
CA TYR A 206 -14.16 6.15 -5.28
C TYR A 206 -14.34 7.65 -5.57
N ALA A 207 -14.99 8.39 -4.67
CA ALA A 207 -15.15 9.84 -4.80
C ALA A 207 -13.79 10.56 -4.85
N SER A 208 -12.88 10.21 -3.94
CA SER A 208 -11.52 10.75 -3.93
C SER A 208 -10.78 10.46 -5.24
N LEU A 209 -10.94 9.27 -5.82
CA LEU A 209 -10.31 8.92 -7.09
C LEU A 209 -10.96 9.67 -8.28
N LEU A 210 -12.27 9.94 -8.24
CA LEU A 210 -12.91 10.85 -9.20
C LEU A 210 -12.33 12.26 -9.12
N ASP A 211 -12.18 12.81 -7.91
CA ASP A 211 -11.63 14.15 -7.70
C ASP A 211 -10.18 14.26 -8.18
N MET A 212 -9.36 13.23 -7.95
CA MET A 212 -8.00 13.16 -8.51
C MET A 212 -8.03 13.06 -10.03
N THR A 213 -8.89 12.18 -10.59
CA THR A 213 -8.96 11.97 -12.05
C THR A 213 -9.57 13.14 -12.84
N ALA A 214 -10.26 14.05 -12.16
CA ALA A 214 -10.69 15.32 -12.72
C ALA A 214 -9.51 16.26 -13.07
N GLN A 215 -8.34 16.06 -12.45
CA GLN A 215 -7.12 16.84 -12.69
C GLN A 215 -6.21 16.20 -13.76
N GLY A 216 -6.42 14.93 -14.08
CA GLY A 216 -5.65 14.17 -15.06
C GLY A 216 -5.73 12.67 -14.80
N PRO A 217 -5.20 11.82 -15.69
CA PRO A 217 -5.12 10.37 -15.44
C PRO A 217 -4.31 10.07 -14.16
N VAL A 218 -4.79 9.12 -13.37
CA VAL A 218 -4.15 8.70 -12.11
C VAL A 218 -3.90 7.21 -12.17
N VAL A 219 -2.81 6.76 -11.58
CA VAL A 219 -2.57 5.32 -11.40
C VAL A 219 -3.11 4.87 -10.06
N LEU A 220 -4.06 3.94 -10.07
CA LEU A 220 -4.48 3.26 -8.86
C LEU A 220 -3.57 2.04 -8.65
N TRP A 221 -2.85 2.01 -7.54
CA TRP A 221 -1.97 0.92 -7.15
C TRP A 221 -2.50 0.21 -5.91
N LEU A 222 -2.94 -1.04 -6.09
CA LEU A 222 -3.52 -1.88 -5.05
C LEU A 222 -2.49 -2.91 -4.60
N VAL A 223 -2.12 -2.86 -3.33
CA VAL A 223 -1.02 -3.66 -2.76
C VAL A 223 -1.51 -4.58 -1.65
N ALA A 224 -1.07 -5.82 -1.68
CA ALA A 224 -1.25 -6.76 -0.58
C ALA A 224 -0.05 -7.73 -0.53
N ASP A 225 -0.03 -8.59 0.48
CA ASP A 225 0.89 -9.74 0.52
C ASP A 225 0.78 -10.53 -0.80
N GLY A 226 1.85 -10.48 -1.59
CA GLY A 226 1.90 -11.07 -2.92
C GLY A 226 0.96 -10.43 -3.95
N ALA A 227 0.65 -9.13 -3.87
CA ALA A 227 -0.11 -8.46 -4.93
C ALA A 227 0.40 -7.03 -5.18
N ARG A 228 0.61 -6.66 -6.45
CA ARG A 228 0.88 -5.29 -6.93
C ARG A 228 0.04 -5.03 -8.18
N TRP A 229 -1.24 -4.72 -7.99
CA TRP A 229 -2.15 -4.49 -9.11
C TRP A 229 -2.21 -3.01 -9.46
N ALA A 230 -1.76 -2.66 -10.65
CA ALA A 230 -1.79 -1.29 -11.15
C ALA A 230 -2.91 -1.12 -12.20
N PHE A 231 -3.64 -0.02 -12.09
CA PHE A 231 -4.70 0.36 -13.03
C PHE A 231 -4.52 1.81 -13.47
N ASP A 232 -4.73 2.06 -14.76
CA ASP A 232 -5.00 3.40 -15.25
C ASP A 232 -6.43 3.79 -14.86
N ALA A 233 -6.54 4.81 -14.02
CA ALA A 233 -7.78 5.42 -13.61
C ALA A 233 -7.99 6.71 -14.40
N SER A 234 -9.14 6.83 -15.05
CA SER A 234 -9.53 8.01 -15.82
C SER A 234 -11.02 8.26 -15.69
N MET A 235 -11.42 9.52 -15.80
CA MET A 235 -12.83 9.89 -15.85
C MET A 235 -13.37 9.80 -17.28
N VAL A 236 -14.46 9.05 -17.48
CA VAL A 236 -15.16 8.92 -18.76
C VAL A 236 -16.64 9.15 -18.53
N ALA A 237 -17.21 10.18 -19.16
CA ALA A 237 -18.62 10.56 -19.01
C ALA A 237 -19.08 10.71 -17.54
N GLY A 238 -18.21 11.24 -16.68
CA GLY A 238 -18.50 11.49 -15.26
C GLY A 238 -18.41 10.25 -14.36
N THR A 239 -17.96 9.10 -14.87
CA THR A 239 -17.67 7.92 -14.05
C THR A 239 -16.21 7.50 -14.17
N LEU A 240 -15.75 6.75 -13.17
CA LEU A 240 -14.40 6.22 -13.14
C LEU A 240 -14.29 4.99 -14.06
N ARG A 241 -13.34 5.03 -14.98
CA ARG A 241 -12.88 3.86 -15.75
C ARG A 241 -11.53 3.40 -15.20
N LEU A 242 -11.47 2.11 -14.85
CA LEU A 242 -10.24 1.42 -14.46
C LEU A 242 -9.80 0.49 -15.58
N THR A 243 -8.57 0.66 -16.06
CA THR A 243 -7.97 -0.22 -17.08
C THR A 243 -6.72 -0.87 -16.48
N PRO A 244 -6.62 -2.21 -16.43
CA PRO A 244 -5.42 -2.86 -15.90
C PRO A 244 -4.18 -2.46 -16.70
N ARG A 245 -3.07 -2.16 -16.00
CA ARG A 245 -1.77 -2.04 -16.65
C ARG A 245 -1.19 -3.45 -16.81
N THR A 246 -0.93 -3.87 -18.04
CA THR A 246 -0.30 -5.17 -18.29
C THR A 246 1.18 -5.12 -17.91
N THR A 247 1.62 -6.11 -17.15
CA THR A 247 3.00 -6.32 -16.64
C THR A 247 4.00 -6.73 -17.73
N ALA A 248 3.68 -6.57 -19.02
CA ALA A 248 4.48 -7.06 -20.15
C ALA A 248 5.87 -6.41 -20.30
N SER A 249 6.23 -5.46 -19.42
CA SER A 249 7.59 -4.93 -19.30
C SER A 249 8.20 -5.31 -17.95
N ARG A 250 9.07 -6.33 -17.95
CA ARG A 250 9.69 -7.01 -16.78
C ARG A 250 10.57 -6.16 -15.84
N HIS A 251 10.47 -4.82 -15.87
CA HIS A 251 11.13 -3.91 -14.93
C HIS A 251 10.24 -2.75 -14.46
N GLN A 252 8.92 -2.79 -14.70
CA GLN A 252 8.01 -1.68 -14.41
C GLN A 252 6.75 -2.18 -13.70
N ALA A 253 6.83 -2.41 -12.39
CA ALA A 253 5.68 -2.77 -11.56
C ALA A 253 4.95 -1.55 -10.96
N VAL A 254 5.46 -0.33 -11.21
CA VAL A 254 4.83 0.98 -11.03
C VAL A 254 5.18 1.82 -12.28
N PRO A 255 4.37 2.83 -12.65
CA PRO A 255 4.44 3.51 -13.94
C PRO A 255 5.84 4.00 -14.26
N ILE A 256 6.25 3.93 -15.53
CA ILE A 256 6.86 5.13 -16.09
C ILE A 256 5.80 6.21 -15.88
N LEU A 257 5.93 6.99 -14.81
CA LEU A 257 5.29 8.30 -14.74
C LEU A 257 5.75 8.98 -16.04
N PRO A 258 4.85 9.55 -16.84
CA PRO A 258 5.25 10.20 -18.07
C PRO A 258 6.40 11.13 -17.72
N ILE A 259 7.61 10.81 -18.20
CA ILE A 259 8.75 11.71 -18.08
C ILE A 259 8.37 12.87 -18.98
N LEU A 260 7.64 13.84 -18.46
CA LEU A 260 7.58 15.15 -19.07
C LEU A 260 9.00 15.66 -18.95
N GLU A 261 9.67 15.76 -20.10
CA GLU A 261 11.04 16.25 -20.18
C GLU A 261 11.18 17.45 -19.26
N PRO A 262 12.22 17.51 -18.41
CA PRO A 262 12.40 18.61 -17.49
C PRO A 262 12.32 19.89 -18.29
N HIS A 263 11.27 20.68 -18.05
CA HIS A 263 11.20 22.05 -18.54
C HIS A 263 12.50 22.70 -18.12
N ARG A 264 13.40 22.88 -19.09
CA ARG A 264 14.61 23.68 -18.95
C ARG A 264 14.12 25.03 -18.43
N ARG A 265 14.24 25.25 -17.13
CA ARG A 265 14.17 26.58 -16.56
C ARG A 265 15.38 27.31 -17.13
N THR A 266 15.18 28.01 -18.23
CA THR A 266 16.07 29.06 -18.66
C THR A 266 16.13 30.05 -17.51
N ILE A 267 17.24 30.05 -16.79
CA ILE A 267 17.56 31.11 -15.85
C ILE A 267 17.83 32.35 -16.73
N THR A 268 16.93 33.33 -16.68
CA THR A 268 17.20 34.72 -17.07
C THR A 268 17.35 35.54 -15.81
#